data_AF-G3AVP0-F1
#
_entry.id   AF-G3AVP0-F1
#
_cell.length_a   1.000
_cell.length_b   1.000
_cell.length_c   1.000
_cell.angle_alpha   90.00
_cell.angle_beta   90.00
_cell.angle_gamma   90.00
#
_symmetry.space_group_name_H-M   'P 1'
#
loop_
_entity.id
_entity.type
_entity.pdbx_description
1 polymer ?
#
loop_
_entity_poly.entity_id
_entity_poly.type
_entity_poly.pdbx_seq_one_letter_code
_entity_poly.pdbx_strand_id
1 'polypeptide(L)'
;MYPFNTYNLPNNFDVDSLFNLLHQQQYYQQAPNSRPRVVKKLETEDEFQIQIYKPYGNFNNYEVRVVKATPPIVKVIISSAQDKFRQEFQFNVNYIDIENINWQWYKSRNILCLNIPKRIHYVHSNLEDILNCLVGNHEHEYQGEPEQEPRYLDEESDFDEEDACPAHESGAVRNGFIPQQDVASRRAAIEKSILEQRQADAAARRAEEEAERSRREAEERARQEAERARREAEERARREEQARREADERARREAEEAARREEQARREAQRKAELEYRRHIQQEAKRKHEQHQAALRQQQAEKAKRNQDQLDYDDFAQQQRDFLNQFFGFNLGRSPPPQFQSSQPAKPAVSTKPPKTTTSKPKPQVAPKPENLRKQSIPVKVHDTDADSISSDHQQAKIEDSHLAALHKHPSLEEVEDEESIMFRKKFGH
;
A
#
# COMPACT_ATOMS: atom_id res chain seq x y z
N MET A 1 -73.82 25.96 -3.39
CA MET A 1 -72.81 26.34 -4.40
C MET A 1 -71.48 26.52 -3.68
N TYR A 2 -70.61 25.52 -3.74
CA TYR A 2 -69.25 25.61 -3.20
C TYR A 2 -68.29 25.81 -4.38
N PRO A 3 -67.32 26.74 -4.29
CA PRO A 3 -66.35 26.94 -5.35
C PRO A 3 -65.43 25.71 -5.43
N PHE A 4 -65.35 25.12 -6.62
CA PHE A 4 -64.37 24.10 -6.94
C PHE A 4 -62.97 24.72 -6.84
N ASN A 5 -62.23 24.36 -5.79
CA ASN A 5 -60.80 24.59 -5.73
C ASN A 5 -60.13 23.65 -6.74
N THR A 6 -59.75 24.20 -7.89
CA THR A 6 -58.83 23.59 -8.83
C THR A 6 -57.47 23.45 -8.14
N TYR A 7 -57.17 22.25 -7.64
CA TYR A 7 -55.83 21.88 -7.20
C TYR A 7 -54.89 21.97 -8.41
N ASN A 8 -54.08 23.03 -8.45
CA ASN A 8 -52.90 23.12 -9.29
C ASN A 8 -51.95 22.00 -8.84
N LEU A 9 -51.96 20.87 -9.57
CA LEU A 9 -50.89 19.89 -9.45
C LEU A 9 -49.60 20.54 -9.98
N PRO A 10 -48.52 20.63 -9.17
CA PRO A 10 -47.25 21.10 -9.68
C PRO A 10 -46.73 20.08 -10.71
N ASN A 11 -46.84 20.44 -11.99
CA ASN A 11 -46.44 19.62 -13.14
C ASN A 11 -44.92 19.42 -13.31
N ASN A 12 -44.11 19.72 -12.30
CA ASN A 12 -42.69 19.36 -12.30
C ASN A 12 -42.52 18.04 -11.57
N PHE A 13 -42.99 16.96 -12.20
CA PHE A 13 -42.43 15.64 -11.91
C PHE A 13 -40.97 15.68 -12.36
N ASP A 14 -40.09 15.94 -11.40
CA ASP A 14 -38.65 15.93 -11.62
C ASP A 14 -38.22 14.50 -11.95
N VAL A 15 -38.05 14.27 -13.25
CA VAL A 15 -37.68 12.96 -13.81
C VAL A 15 -36.33 12.51 -13.24
N ASP A 16 -35.47 13.45 -12.84
CA ASP A 16 -34.18 13.15 -12.21
C ASP A 16 -34.37 12.63 -10.79
N SER A 17 -35.39 13.11 -10.06
CA SER A 17 -35.74 12.57 -8.74
C SER A 17 -36.30 11.14 -8.84
N LEU A 18 -37.09 10.85 -9.87
CA LEU A 18 -37.60 9.50 -10.13
C LEU A 18 -36.48 8.55 -10.58
N PHE A 19 -35.54 9.03 -11.41
CA PHE A 19 -34.36 8.25 -11.81
C PHE A 19 -33.46 7.97 -10.61
N ASN A 20 -33.26 8.95 -9.72
CA ASN A 20 -32.54 8.75 -8.46
C ASN A 20 -33.24 7.73 -7.56
N LEU A 21 -34.58 7.77 -7.47
CA LEU A 21 -35.36 6.81 -6.68
C LEU A 21 -35.29 5.40 -7.25
N LEU A 22 -35.34 5.24 -8.58
CA LEU A 22 -35.23 3.94 -9.24
C LEU A 22 -33.80 3.39 -9.15
N HIS A 23 -32.78 4.24 -9.31
CA HIS A 23 -31.39 3.87 -9.04
C HIS A 23 -31.24 3.41 -7.59
N GLN A 24 -31.79 4.18 -6.65
CA GLN A 24 -31.78 3.85 -5.22
C GLN A 24 -32.47 2.51 -4.96
N GLN A 25 -33.60 2.22 -5.62
CA GLN A 25 -34.32 0.96 -5.45
C GLN A 25 -33.56 -0.25 -6.03
N GLN A 26 -32.89 -0.11 -7.17
CA GLN A 26 -32.00 -1.14 -7.72
C GLN A 26 -30.77 -1.38 -6.83
N TYR A 27 -30.24 -0.35 -6.16
CA TYR A 27 -29.15 -0.49 -5.20
C TYR A 27 -29.50 -1.39 -4.00
N TYR A 28 -30.75 -1.34 -3.53
CA TYR A 28 -31.17 -2.17 -2.39
C TYR A 28 -31.36 -3.66 -2.74
N GLN A 29 -31.54 -4.00 -4.01
CA GLN A 29 -31.80 -5.40 -4.41
C GLN A 29 -30.53 -6.22 -4.71
N GLN A 30 -29.36 -5.61 -4.87
CA GLN A 30 -28.07 -6.32 -5.09
C GLN A 30 -27.26 -6.55 -3.79
N ALA A 31 -27.95 -6.95 -2.73
CA ALA A 31 -27.45 -6.91 -1.35
C ALA A 31 -26.29 -7.84 -0.91
N PRO A 32 -25.84 -8.92 -1.61
CA PRO A 32 -24.79 -9.76 -1.03
C PRO A 32 -23.35 -9.21 -1.18
N ASN A 33 -23.13 -8.16 -1.99
CA ASN A 33 -21.78 -7.65 -2.29
C ASN A 33 -21.45 -6.26 -1.72
N SER A 34 -22.27 -5.70 -0.82
CA SER A 34 -21.97 -4.41 -0.17
C SER A 34 -20.96 -4.52 0.97
N ARG A 35 -20.50 -5.74 1.32
CA ARG A 35 -19.58 -5.93 2.43
C ARG A 35 -18.29 -5.13 2.19
N PRO A 36 -17.83 -4.31 3.15
CA PRO A 36 -16.57 -3.57 3.02
C PRO A 36 -15.43 -4.53 2.73
N ARG A 37 -14.70 -4.28 1.64
CA ARG A 37 -13.68 -5.21 1.14
C ARG A 37 -12.28 -4.89 1.62
N VAL A 38 -12.01 -3.62 1.91
CA VAL A 38 -10.66 -3.16 2.21
C VAL A 38 -10.70 -2.23 3.41
N VAL A 39 -9.99 -2.63 4.46
CA VAL A 39 -9.62 -1.74 5.55
C VAL A 39 -8.12 -1.53 5.49
N LYS A 40 -7.69 -0.37 4.98
CA LYS A 40 -6.27 -0.02 4.93
C LYS A 40 -5.92 0.77 6.17
N LYS A 41 -5.00 0.24 6.98
CA LYS A 41 -4.37 0.98 8.08
C LYS A 41 -3.12 1.65 7.51
N LEU A 42 -3.11 2.98 7.49
CA LEU A 42 -1.92 3.78 7.25
C LEU A 42 -1.47 4.37 8.57
N GLU A 43 -0.17 4.31 8.82
CA GLU A 43 0.46 4.98 9.94
C GLU A 43 1.29 6.13 9.37
N THR A 44 0.92 7.36 9.72
CA THR A 44 1.73 8.54 9.43
C THR A 44 2.50 8.92 10.69
N GLU A 45 3.28 10.00 10.60
CA GLU A 45 4.05 10.53 11.73
C GLU A 45 3.16 10.94 12.90
N ASP A 46 2.01 11.57 12.59
CA ASP A 46 1.15 12.24 13.56
C ASP A 46 -0.16 11.50 13.83
N GLU A 47 -0.58 10.60 12.94
CA GLU A 47 -1.89 9.97 13.04
C GLU A 47 -1.90 8.54 12.52
N PHE A 48 -2.81 7.73 13.06
CA PHE A 48 -3.20 6.48 12.44
C PHE A 48 -4.45 6.74 11.59
N GLN A 49 -4.37 6.45 10.30
CA GLN A 49 -5.50 6.58 9.39
C GLN A 49 -6.03 5.20 9.01
N ILE A 50 -7.33 4.98 9.22
CA ILE A 50 -8.03 3.76 8.84
C ILE A 50 -9.00 4.09 7.72
N GLN A 51 -8.77 3.51 6.54
CA GLN A 51 -9.61 3.73 5.37
C GLN A 51 -10.46 2.50 5.09
N ILE A 52 -11.79 2.66 5.09
CA ILE A 52 -12.76 1.62 4.76
C ILE A 52 -13.35 1.92 3.39
N TYR A 53 -13.13 1.02 2.45
CA TYR A 53 -13.71 1.11 1.11
C TYR A 53 -14.93 0.21 0.96
N LYS A 54 -15.98 0.77 0.39
CA LYS A 54 -17.22 0.06 0.06
C LYS A 54 -17.58 0.30 -1.40
N PRO A 55 -17.85 -0.75 -2.20
CA PRO A 55 -18.13 -0.57 -3.63
C PRO A 55 -19.44 0.19 -3.88
N TYR A 56 -20.44 0.02 -3.01
CA TYR A 56 -21.78 0.61 -3.14
C TYR A 56 -22.38 0.95 -1.77
N GLY A 57 -23.37 1.85 -1.71
CA GLY A 57 -24.05 2.25 -0.46
C GLY A 57 -23.37 3.41 0.27
N ASN A 58 -23.83 3.74 1.46
CA ASN A 58 -23.30 4.84 2.28
C ASN A 58 -22.77 4.33 3.65
N PHE A 59 -22.15 5.23 4.42
CA PHE A 59 -21.63 4.96 5.76
C PHE A 59 -22.50 5.52 6.89
N ASN A 60 -23.74 5.90 6.62
CA ASN A 60 -24.60 6.55 7.63
C ASN A 60 -24.95 5.64 8.81
N ASN A 61 -24.89 4.32 8.61
CA ASN A 61 -25.18 3.31 9.64
C ASN A 61 -23.91 2.74 10.29
N TYR A 62 -22.76 3.38 10.06
CA TYR A 62 -21.51 2.99 10.71
C TYR A 62 -21.39 3.73 12.03
N GLU A 63 -21.08 2.96 13.06
CA GLU A 63 -20.79 3.45 14.39
C GLU A 63 -19.33 3.17 14.71
N VAL A 64 -18.64 4.17 15.25
CA VAL A 64 -17.30 4.03 15.81
C VAL A 64 -17.43 4.07 17.32
N ARG A 65 -16.98 3.02 18.00
CA ARG A 65 -17.01 2.91 19.46
C ARG A 65 -15.60 2.71 19.97
N VAL A 66 -15.24 3.42 21.03
CA VAL A 66 -13.97 3.24 21.72
C VAL A 66 -14.26 2.53 23.04
N VAL A 67 -13.78 1.30 23.18
CA VAL A 67 -13.97 0.48 24.38
C VAL A 67 -12.63 0.34 25.08
N LYS A 68 -12.53 0.89 26.29
CA LYS A 68 -11.36 0.69 27.16
C LYS A 68 -11.30 -0.79 27.55
N ALA A 69 -10.22 -1.48 27.18
CA ALA A 69 -9.97 -2.86 27.57
C ALA A 69 -9.11 -2.88 28.85
N THR A 70 -8.44 -4.00 29.15
CA THR A 70 -7.42 -4.06 30.20
C THR A 70 -6.35 -3.01 29.92
N PRO A 71 -6.16 -2.01 30.81
CA PRO A 71 -5.13 -0.99 30.65
C PRO A 71 -3.76 -1.65 30.42
N PRO A 72 -2.92 -1.11 29.53
CA PRO A 72 -3.07 0.17 28.83
C PRO A 72 -3.73 0.08 27.44
N ILE A 73 -4.50 -0.99 27.15
CA ILE A 73 -5.03 -1.24 25.80
C ILE A 73 -6.45 -0.67 25.65
N VAL A 74 -6.70 0.00 24.52
CA VAL A 74 -8.02 0.45 24.08
C VAL A 74 -8.38 -0.16 22.72
N LYS A 75 -9.66 -0.50 22.55
CA LYS A 75 -10.20 -1.07 21.31
C LYS A 75 -11.06 -0.04 20.59
N VAL A 76 -10.68 0.33 19.38
CA VAL A 76 -11.51 1.11 18.45
C VAL A 76 -12.27 0.14 17.58
N ILE A 77 -13.59 0.08 17.74
CA ILE A 77 -14.50 -0.84 17.08
C ILE A 77 -15.32 -0.06 16.06
N ILE A 78 -15.28 -0.48 14.79
CA ILE A 78 -16.09 0.08 13.71
C ILE A 78 -17.11 -0.98 13.33
N SER A 79 -18.40 -0.67 13.49
CA SER A 79 -19.48 -1.63 13.22
C SER A 79 -20.62 -1.04 12.41
N SER A 80 -21.24 -1.86 11.57
CA SER A 80 -22.44 -1.54 10.79
C SER A 80 -23.40 -2.74 10.83
N ALA A 81 -24.59 -2.53 11.38
CA ALA A 81 -25.63 -3.57 11.47
C ALA A 81 -26.16 -3.97 10.09
N GLN A 82 -26.31 -2.99 9.18
CA GLN A 82 -26.84 -3.23 7.84
C GLN A 82 -25.90 -4.06 6.97
N ASP A 83 -24.60 -3.79 7.05
CA ASP A 83 -23.59 -4.50 6.25
C ASP A 83 -23.05 -5.76 6.94
N LYS A 84 -23.53 -6.08 8.15
CA LYS A 84 -22.96 -7.11 9.03
C LYS A 84 -21.43 -6.98 9.14
N PHE A 85 -20.95 -5.74 9.22
CA PHE A 85 -19.53 -5.42 9.28
C PHE A 85 -19.16 -5.07 10.71
N ARG A 86 -18.07 -5.65 11.21
CA ARG A 86 -17.46 -5.31 12.49
C ARG A 86 -15.97 -5.52 12.37
N GLN A 87 -15.20 -4.48 12.68
CA GLN A 87 -13.75 -4.53 12.68
C GLN A 87 -13.23 -3.89 13.98
N GLU A 88 -12.24 -4.52 14.58
CA GLU A 88 -11.65 -4.07 15.84
C GLU A 88 -10.17 -3.74 15.64
N PHE A 89 -9.75 -2.61 16.19
CA PHE A 89 -8.36 -2.15 16.19
C PHE A 89 -7.92 -1.94 17.62
N GLN A 90 -6.79 -2.51 17.98
CA GLN A 90 -6.21 -2.38 19.32
C GLN A 90 -5.11 -1.33 19.29
N PHE A 91 -5.16 -0.39 20.23
CA PHE A 91 -4.17 0.66 20.41
C PHE A 91 -3.78 0.74 21.88
N ASN A 92 -2.60 1.27 22.16
CA ASN A 92 -2.23 1.67 23.50
C ASN A 92 -2.85 3.04 23.80
N VAL A 93 -3.52 3.19 24.95
CA VAL A 93 -4.14 4.44 25.43
C VAL A 93 -3.12 5.58 25.50
N ASN A 94 -1.85 5.28 25.79
CA ASN A 94 -0.79 6.28 25.88
C ASN A 94 -0.36 6.81 24.51
N TYR A 95 -0.64 6.08 23.43
CA TYR A 95 -0.20 6.45 22.07
C TYR A 95 -1.22 7.22 21.27
N ILE A 96 -2.51 7.16 21.62
CA ILE A 96 -3.57 7.78 20.83
C ILE A 96 -4.37 8.79 21.65
N ASP A 97 -4.79 9.86 20.99
CA ASP A 97 -5.71 10.82 21.58
C ASP A 97 -7.14 10.40 21.27
N ILE A 98 -7.83 9.88 22.28
CA ILE A 98 -9.19 9.33 22.15
C ILE A 98 -10.21 10.46 21.93
N GLU A 99 -9.97 11.65 22.47
CA GLU A 99 -10.92 12.77 22.44
C GLU A 99 -10.96 13.43 21.07
N ASN A 100 -9.83 13.40 20.35
CA ASN A 100 -9.66 14.05 19.06
C ASN A 100 -9.77 13.10 17.85
N ILE A 101 -10.32 11.89 18.03
CA ILE A 101 -10.60 10.99 16.92
C ILE A 101 -11.64 11.62 15.99
N ASN A 102 -11.27 11.80 14.73
CA ASN A 102 -12.14 12.38 13.71
C ASN A 102 -12.37 11.40 12.56
N TRP A 103 -13.47 11.57 11.83
CA TRP A 103 -13.78 10.76 10.66
C TRP A 103 -14.28 11.64 9.53
N GLN A 104 -13.96 11.25 8.30
CA GLN A 104 -14.36 11.94 7.08
C GLN A 104 -14.81 10.92 6.03
N TRP A 105 -15.99 11.14 5.46
CA TRP A 105 -16.51 10.32 4.36
C TRP A 105 -16.33 11.02 3.01
N TYR A 106 -15.48 10.44 2.16
CA TYR A 106 -15.26 10.88 0.78
C TYR A 106 -16.29 10.23 -0.15
N LYS A 107 -17.45 10.87 -0.30
CA LYS A 107 -18.60 10.38 -1.10
C LYS A 107 -18.23 10.02 -2.54
N SER A 108 -17.35 10.78 -3.18
CA SER A 108 -16.95 10.57 -4.59
C SER A 108 -16.24 9.24 -4.83
N ARG A 109 -15.57 8.70 -3.81
CA ARG A 109 -14.84 7.41 -3.89
C ARG A 109 -15.47 6.33 -3.01
N ASN A 110 -16.51 6.69 -2.26
CA ASN A 110 -17.13 5.89 -1.23
C ASN A 110 -16.12 5.27 -0.23
N ILE A 111 -15.25 6.14 0.29
CA ILE A 111 -14.23 5.78 1.29
C ILE A 111 -14.55 6.52 2.59
N LEU A 112 -14.63 5.78 3.69
CA LEU A 112 -14.66 6.32 5.04
C LEU A 112 -13.24 6.32 5.60
N CYS A 113 -12.71 7.49 5.94
CA CYS A 113 -11.42 7.65 6.60
C CYS A 113 -11.65 8.00 8.07
N LEU A 114 -11.06 7.22 8.97
CA LEU A 114 -11.01 7.48 10.39
C LEU A 114 -9.57 7.89 10.73
N ASN A 115 -9.36 9.12 11.21
CA ASN A 115 -8.07 9.61 11.62
C ASN A 115 -8.00 9.60 13.14
N ILE A 116 -6.97 8.93 13.66
CA ILE A 116 -6.74 8.71 15.09
C ILE A 116 -5.41 9.40 15.42
N PRO A 117 -5.43 10.62 15.98
CA PRO A 117 -4.21 11.35 16.30
C PRO A 117 -3.35 10.59 17.31
N LYS A 118 -2.03 10.67 17.12
CA LYS A 118 -1.05 10.14 18.07
C LYS A 118 -0.80 11.17 19.17
N ARG A 119 -0.67 10.72 20.43
CA ARG A 119 -0.26 11.61 21.54
C ARG A 119 1.22 11.94 21.53
N ILE A 120 2.04 11.05 20.95
CA ILE A 120 3.49 11.22 20.85
C ILE A 120 3.84 11.44 19.39
N HIS A 121 4.30 12.65 19.06
CA HIS A 121 4.80 12.99 17.74
C HIS A 121 6.27 12.59 17.64
N TYR A 122 6.60 11.76 16.65
CA TYR A 122 7.91 11.08 16.57
C TYR A 122 9.08 12.04 16.27
N VAL A 123 8.81 13.27 15.84
CA VAL A 123 9.87 14.14 15.29
C VAL A 123 10.38 15.20 16.29
N HIS A 124 9.74 15.38 17.45
CA HIS A 124 10.16 16.41 18.42
C HIS A 124 10.16 15.98 19.89
N SER A 125 9.98 14.71 20.20
CA SER A 125 9.91 14.26 21.59
C SER A 125 11.32 14.04 22.16
N ASN A 126 11.65 14.79 23.22
CA ASN A 126 12.79 14.49 24.08
C ASN A 126 12.69 13.02 24.55
N LEU A 127 13.82 12.35 24.76
CA LEU A 127 13.86 10.92 25.14
C LEU A 127 13.01 10.63 26.39
N GLU A 128 12.87 11.63 27.27
CA GLU A 128 12.00 11.62 28.44
C GLU A 128 10.51 11.49 28.11
N ASP A 129 10.01 12.14 27.06
CA ASP A 129 8.59 12.06 26.68
C ASP A 129 8.23 10.66 26.15
N ILE A 130 9.17 10.05 25.42
CA ILE A 130 9.05 8.67 24.94
C ILE A 130 9.01 7.71 26.13
N LEU A 131 9.92 7.88 27.10
CA LEU A 131 9.98 7.06 28.31
C LEU A 131 8.75 7.24 29.21
N ASN A 132 8.30 8.47 29.43
CA ASN A 132 7.12 8.77 30.24
C ASN A 132 5.85 8.13 29.65
N CYS A 133 5.72 8.09 28.33
CA CYS A 133 4.59 7.42 27.68
C CYS A 133 4.69 5.89 27.67
N LEU A 134 5.90 5.34 27.58
CA LEU A 134 6.14 3.88 27.65
C LEU A 134 5.95 3.32 29.06
N VAL A 135 6.35 4.07 30.08
CA VAL A 135 6.30 3.64 31.49
C VAL A 135 4.93 3.90 32.12
N GLY A 136 4.11 4.80 31.55
CA GLY A 136 2.72 4.97 31.98
C GLY A 136 2.54 5.75 33.28
N ASN A 137 3.51 6.58 33.66
CA ASN A 137 3.44 7.43 34.86
C ASN A 137 2.58 8.68 34.63
N HIS A 138 1.33 8.52 34.22
CA HIS A 138 0.35 9.61 34.21
C HIS A 138 -0.62 9.47 35.38
N GLU A 139 -0.08 9.51 36.60
CA GLU A 139 -0.82 9.87 37.80
C GLU A 139 -0.84 11.40 37.92
N HIS A 140 -1.60 12.06 37.04
CA HIS A 140 -2.10 13.41 37.30
C HIS A 140 -3.59 13.32 37.58
N GLU A 141 -3.94 12.57 38.62
CA GLU A 141 -5.15 12.88 39.37
C GLU A 141 -4.77 14.03 40.31
N TYR A 142 -5.06 15.25 39.85
CA TYR A 142 -5.03 16.47 40.64
C TYR A 142 -6.04 16.31 41.80
N GLN A 143 -5.62 15.69 42.90
CA GLN A 143 -6.22 15.93 44.20
C GLN A 143 -5.40 17.04 44.86
N GLY A 144 -6.04 18.20 44.99
CA GLY A 144 -5.44 19.33 45.68
C GLY A 144 -5.05 18.94 47.10
N GLU A 145 -3.79 19.18 47.44
CA GLU A 145 -3.36 19.36 48.81
C GLU A 145 -2.55 20.66 48.93
N PRO A 146 -2.67 21.34 50.07
CA PRO A 146 -2.38 22.77 50.20
C PRO A 146 -0.89 23.04 50.28
N GLU A 147 -0.54 24.25 49.82
CA GLU A 147 0.72 24.94 50.03
C GLU A 147 1.35 24.61 51.40
N GLN A 148 2.49 23.92 51.37
CA GLN A 148 3.47 24.01 52.45
C GLN A 148 4.70 24.72 51.92
N GLU A 149 4.95 25.87 52.54
CA GLU A 149 6.04 26.80 52.30
C GLU A 149 7.42 26.11 52.28
N PRO A 150 8.36 26.65 51.51
CA PRO A 150 9.71 26.10 51.42
C PRO A 150 10.47 26.35 52.71
N ARG A 151 10.85 25.27 53.41
CA ARG A 151 11.93 25.30 54.39
C ARG A 151 13.25 25.56 53.64
N TYR A 152 13.75 26.78 53.78
CA TYR A 152 15.15 27.12 53.54
C TYR A 152 16.04 26.19 54.39
N LEU A 153 16.88 25.41 53.72
CA LEU A 153 18.08 24.85 54.34
C LEU A 153 19.19 25.85 54.05
N ASP A 154 19.43 26.72 55.03
CA ASP A 154 20.67 27.49 55.14
C ASP A 154 21.81 26.50 55.40
N GLU A 155 22.57 26.18 54.36
CA GLU A 155 23.91 25.59 54.49
C GLU A 155 24.92 26.74 54.59
N GLU A 156 24.92 27.43 55.74
CA GLU A 156 26.08 28.20 56.19
C GLU A 156 27.02 27.23 56.91
N SER A 157 28.01 26.71 56.18
CA SER A 157 29.15 26.02 56.76
C SER A 157 30.20 27.07 57.18
N ASP A 158 29.95 27.73 58.30
CA ASP A 158 30.98 28.42 59.07
C ASP A 158 31.90 27.36 59.71
N PHE A 159 33.01 27.10 59.03
CA PHE A 159 34.11 26.31 59.56
C PHE A 159 35.05 27.25 60.32
N ASP A 160 34.64 27.65 61.52
CA ASP A 160 35.51 28.29 62.51
C ASP A 160 36.45 27.21 63.09
N GLU A 161 37.63 27.12 62.48
CA GLU A 161 38.76 26.34 62.94
C GLU A 161 39.44 27.07 64.12
N GLU A 162 38.78 27.09 65.28
CA GLU A 162 39.40 27.37 66.58
C GLU A 162 39.81 26.07 67.29
N ASP A 163 40.80 26.20 68.17
CA ASP A 163 41.34 25.20 69.12
C ASP A 163 42.38 24.18 68.65
N ALA A 164 43.65 24.58 68.69
CA ALA A 164 44.70 23.82 69.40
C ALA A 164 46.02 24.61 69.52
N CYS A 165 46.10 25.58 70.43
CA CYS A 165 47.39 26.03 70.96
C CYS A 165 47.80 25.11 72.13
N PRO A 166 48.91 24.37 72.05
CA PRO A 166 49.39 23.59 73.19
C PRO A 166 49.93 24.51 74.28
N ALA A 167 49.33 24.40 75.47
CA ALA A 167 49.82 24.99 76.70
C ALA A 167 51.23 24.47 77.01
N HIS A 168 52.25 25.31 76.78
CA HIS A 168 53.59 25.08 77.29
C HIS A 168 53.80 25.84 78.60
N GLU A 169 54.21 25.06 79.61
CA GLU A 169 54.46 25.43 80.99
C GLU A 169 55.31 26.70 81.13
N SER A 170 54.79 27.64 81.91
CA SER A 170 55.52 28.79 82.43
C SER A 170 56.51 28.34 83.52
N GLY A 171 57.70 27.96 83.09
CA GLY A 171 58.86 27.71 83.94
C GLY A 171 59.39 29.01 84.56
N ALA A 172 59.26 29.09 85.88
CA ALA A 172 59.94 29.95 86.84
C ALA A 172 61.07 30.89 86.31
N VAL A 173 60.79 32.20 86.38
CA VAL A 173 61.77 33.28 86.32
C VAL A 173 62.69 33.19 87.54
N ARG A 174 63.93 32.73 87.34
CA ARG A 174 65.00 32.84 88.33
C ARG A 174 65.93 33.98 87.91
N ASN A 175 65.80 35.12 88.58
CA ASN A 175 66.71 36.26 88.49
C ASN A 175 68.13 35.82 88.86
N GLY A 176 68.96 35.60 87.83
CA GLY A 176 70.39 35.32 87.94
C GLY A 176 71.18 36.47 87.35
N PHE A 177 71.78 37.26 88.23
CA PHE A 177 72.80 38.27 87.99
C PHE A 177 73.87 37.77 87.01
N ILE A 178 73.94 38.36 85.80
CA ILE A 178 74.94 38.01 84.76
C ILE A 178 76.21 38.85 84.99
N PRO A 179 77.38 38.24 85.24
CA PRO A 179 78.64 38.97 85.38
C PRO A 179 79.04 39.64 84.06
N GLN A 180 79.47 40.90 84.12
CA GLN A 180 80.21 41.59 83.06
C GLN A 180 81.59 40.93 82.87
N GLN A 181 81.65 39.75 82.26
CA GLN A 181 82.88 39.29 81.63
C GLN A 181 82.56 38.79 80.23
N ASP A 182 83.18 39.49 79.29
CA ASP A 182 83.48 39.06 77.93
C ASP A 182 82.40 39.24 76.85
N VAL A 183 81.97 40.50 76.68
CA VAL A 183 81.17 40.97 75.54
C VAL A 183 81.85 40.76 74.18
N ALA A 184 83.17 40.57 74.13
CA ALA A 184 83.91 40.31 72.89
C ALA A 184 83.67 38.88 72.38
N SER A 185 83.74 37.88 73.26
CA SER A 185 83.48 36.48 72.91
C SER A 185 82.04 36.22 72.46
N ARG A 186 81.05 36.93 73.04
CA ARG A 186 79.65 36.89 72.57
C ARG A 186 79.46 37.52 71.18
N ARG A 187 80.15 38.62 70.88
CA ARG A 187 80.08 39.25 69.55
C ARG A 187 80.68 38.33 68.47
N ALA A 188 81.81 37.67 68.74
CA ALA A 188 82.40 36.70 67.82
C ALA A 188 81.50 35.47 67.59
N ALA A 189 80.79 34.99 68.63
CA ALA A 189 79.81 33.91 68.49
C ALA A 189 78.59 34.33 67.64
N ILE A 190 78.10 35.56 67.82
CA ILE A 190 77.00 36.12 67.02
C ILE A 190 77.42 36.28 65.56
N GLU A 191 78.62 36.81 65.29
CA GLU A 191 79.13 36.96 63.92
C GLU A 191 79.31 35.61 63.22
N LYS A 192 79.82 34.59 63.93
CA LYS A 192 79.92 33.22 63.40
C LYS A 192 78.53 32.64 63.08
N SER A 193 77.56 32.82 63.98
CA SER A 193 76.18 32.38 63.76
C SER A 193 75.52 33.08 62.57
N ILE A 194 75.78 34.37 62.36
CA ILE A 194 75.24 35.12 61.21
C ILE A 194 75.87 34.63 59.91
N LEU A 195 77.16 34.29 59.90
CA LEU A 195 77.83 33.77 58.71
C LEU A 195 77.31 32.37 58.35
N GLU A 196 77.12 31.50 59.35
CA GLU A 196 76.55 30.16 59.18
C GLU A 196 75.09 30.23 58.70
N GLN A 197 74.29 31.15 59.23
CA GLN A 197 72.93 31.41 58.76
C GLN A 197 72.91 31.90 57.31
N ARG A 198 73.82 32.80 56.91
CA ARG A 198 73.95 33.24 55.51
C ARG A 198 74.37 32.11 54.57
N GLN A 199 75.21 31.18 55.02
CA GLN A 199 75.59 30.00 54.24
C GLN A 199 74.44 29.00 54.12
N ALA A 200 73.66 28.80 55.18
CA ALA A 200 72.45 27.98 55.16
C ALA A 200 71.38 28.59 54.24
N ASP A 201 71.14 29.90 54.30
CA ASP A 201 70.21 30.60 53.42
C ASP A 201 70.65 30.56 51.95
N ALA A 202 71.96 30.69 51.69
CA ALA A 202 72.50 30.57 50.33
C ALA A 202 72.40 29.14 49.79
N ALA A 203 72.58 28.12 50.64
CA ALA A 203 72.38 26.72 50.27
C ALA A 203 70.90 26.40 50.04
N ALA A 204 70.01 26.92 50.88
CA ALA A 204 68.55 26.77 50.73
C ALA A 204 68.05 27.38 49.43
N ARG A 205 68.51 28.59 49.06
CA ARG A 205 68.16 29.22 47.78
C ARG A 205 68.62 28.42 46.56
N ARG A 206 69.82 27.82 46.61
CA ARG A 206 70.30 26.94 45.53
C ARG A 206 69.46 25.66 45.41
N ALA A 207 69.12 25.05 46.54
CA ALA A 207 68.27 23.86 46.56
C ALA A 207 66.85 24.18 46.04
N GLU A 208 66.30 25.35 46.36
CA GLU A 208 65.00 25.81 45.87
C GLU A 208 65.04 26.10 44.36
N GLU A 209 66.08 26.78 43.85
CA GLU A 209 66.26 27.03 42.42
C GLU A 209 66.40 25.72 41.61
N GLU A 210 67.11 24.71 42.14
CA GLU A 210 67.24 23.39 41.50
C GLU A 210 65.92 22.61 41.53
N ALA A 211 65.19 22.65 42.65
CA ALA A 211 63.88 22.04 42.76
C ALA A 211 62.85 22.71 41.82
N GLU A 212 62.91 24.04 41.68
CA GLU A 212 62.03 24.77 40.77
C GLU A 212 62.36 24.46 39.30
N ARG A 213 63.63 24.37 38.93
CA ARG A 213 64.04 23.94 37.58
C ARG A 213 63.57 22.52 37.28
N SER A 214 63.73 21.58 38.21
CA SER A 214 63.25 20.22 38.05
C SER A 214 61.72 20.16 37.90
N ARG A 215 60.98 20.96 38.67
CA ARG A 215 59.51 21.06 38.56
C ARG A 215 59.07 21.65 37.22
N ARG A 216 59.72 22.70 36.74
CA ARG A 216 59.41 23.32 35.43
C ARG A 216 59.69 22.36 34.27
N GLU A 217 60.80 21.61 34.31
CA GLU A 217 61.10 20.61 33.29
C GLU A 217 60.10 19.44 33.29
N ALA A 218 59.68 18.97 34.47
CA ALA A 218 58.68 17.92 34.60
C ALA A 218 57.30 18.39 34.08
N GLU A 219 56.91 19.63 34.40
CA GLU A 219 55.67 20.22 33.92
C GLU A 219 55.67 20.44 32.40
N GLU A 220 56.78 20.91 31.82
CA GLU A 220 56.89 21.11 30.38
C GLU A 220 56.81 19.77 29.62
N ARG A 221 57.48 18.72 30.13
CA ARG A 221 57.37 17.36 29.56
C ARG A 221 55.94 16.83 29.64
N ALA A 222 55.26 17.02 30.77
CA ALA A 222 53.86 16.61 30.92
C ALA A 222 52.93 17.38 29.95
N ARG A 223 53.16 18.68 29.74
CA ARG A 223 52.40 19.48 28.76
C ARG A 223 52.63 19.01 27.33
N GLN A 224 53.87 18.73 26.95
CA GLN A 224 54.20 18.24 25.60
C GLN A 224 53.59 16.85 25.33
N GLU A 225 53.56 15.96 26.31
CA GLU A 225 52.93 14.64 26.17
C GLU A 225 51.41 14.74 26.07
N ALA A 226 50.79 15.58 26.91
CA ALA A 226 49.35 15.85 26.83
C ALA A 226 48.94 16.48 25.48
N GLU A 227 49.77 17.37 24.94
CA GLU A 227 49.51 17.97 23.63
C GLU A 227 49.64 16.94 22.50
N ARG A 228 50.63 16.06 22.54
CA ARG A 228 50.77 14.96 21.57
C ARG A 228 49.59 14.01 21.62
N ALA A 229 49.18 13.60 22.82
CA ALA A 229 47.99 12.76 23.01
C ALA A 229 46.72 13.41 22.45
N ARG A 230 46.56 14.74 22.62
CA ARG A 230 45.42 15.47 22.05
C ARG A 230 45.46 15.51 20.52
N ARG A 231 46.63 15.74 19.92
CA ARG A 231 46.79 15.78 18.45
C ARG A 231 46.53 14.41 17.81
N GLU A 232 47.01 13.33 18.43
CA GLU A 232 46.75 11.96 17.95
C GLU A 232 45.28 11.57 18.08
N ALA A 233 44.62 11.96 19.17
CA ALA A 233 43.18 11.74 19.35
C ALA A 233 42.36 12.51 18.31
N GLU A 234 42.71 13.76 18.02
CA GLU A 234 42.04 14.57 17.00
C GLU A 234 42.25 13.98 15.59
N GLU A 235 43.46 13.55 15.25
CA GLU A 235 43.73 12.94 13.95
C GLU A 235 42.98 11.62 13.78
N ARG A 236 42.91 10.80 14.83
CA ARG A 236 42.12 9.57 14.81
C ARG A 236 40.63 9.85 14.63
N ALA A 237 40.09 10.85 15.33
CA ALA A 237 38.70 11.26 15.16
C ALA A 237 38.40 11.76 13.74
N ARG A 238 39.31 12.54 13.13
CA ARG A 238 39.16 13.00 11.73
C ARG A 238 39.19 11.85 10.73
N ARG A 239 40.08 10.87 10.91
CA ARG A 239 40.13 9.69 10.03
C ARG A 239 38.88 8.83 10.14
N GLU A 240 38.35 8.65 11.35
CA GLU A 240 37.11 7.90 11.57
C GLU A 240 35.89 8.63 10.98
N GLU A 241 35.82 9.95 11.14
CA GLU A 241 34.76 10.75 10.53
C GLU A 241 34.81 10.71 8.99
N GLN A 242 36.00 10.80 8.39
CA GLN A 242 36.17 10.65 6.94
C GLN A 242 35.74 9.27 6.46
N ALA A 243 36.17 8.20 7.15
CA ALA A 243 35.76 6.83 6.81
C ALA A 243 34.24 6.64 6.89
N ARG A 244 33.59 7.24 7.90
CA ARG A 244 32.13 7.21 8.04
C ARG A 244 31.43 7.96 6.91
N ARG A 245 31.91 9.16 6.55
CA ARG A 245 31.35 9.95 5.43
C ARG A 245 31.48 9.21 4.09
N GLU A 246 32.62 8.57 3.84
CA GLU A 246 32.82 7.78 2.61
C GLU A 246 31.93 6.53 2.58
N ALA A 247 31.73 5.86 3.71
CA ALA A 247 30.81 4.72 3.81
C ALA A 247 29.36 5.14 3.56
N ASP A 248 28.90 6.24 4.16
CA ASP A 248 27.55 6.78 3.96
C ASP A 248 27.35 7.24 2.51
N GLU A 249 28.34 7.90 1.90
CA GLU A 249 28.26 8.32 0.50
C GLU A 249 28.22 7.12 -0.45
N ARG A 250 28.99 6.07 -0.18
CA ARG A 250 28.96 4.84 -0.97
C ARG A 250 27.62 4.13 -0.86
N ALA A 251 27.07 4.03 0.36
CA ALA A 251 25.73 3.47 0.59
C ALA A 251 24.64 4.27 -0.14
N ARG A 252 24.75 5.61 -0.15
CA ARG A 252 23.83 6.47 -0.88
C ARG A 252 23.91 6.27 -2.40
N ARG A 253 25.12 6.19 -2.96
CA ARG A 253 25.32 5.95 -4.40
C ARG A 253 24.79 4.58 -4.83
N GLU A 254 24.99 3.54 -4.02
CA GLU A 254 24.48 2.20 -4.30
C GLU A 254 22.96 2.14 -4.22
N ALA A 255 22.34 2.80 -3.24
CA ALA A 255 20.89 2.91 -3.13
C ALA A 255 20.28 3.68 -4.31
N GLU A 256 20.92 4.76 -4.77
CA GLU A 256 20.47 5.52 -5.94
C GLU A 256 20.60 4.70 -7.23
N GLU A 257 21.69 3.95 -7.42
CA GLU A 257 21.85 3.09 -8.57
C GLU A 257 20.84 1.94 -8.57
N ALA A 258 20.59 1.33 -7.41
CA ALA A 258 19.56 0.30 -7.25
C ALA A 258 18.17 0.84 -7.59
N ALA A 259 17.80 2.02 -7.08
CA ALA A 259 16.52 2.66 -7.40
C ALA A 259 16.38 2.96 -8.90
N ARG A 260 17.47 3.42 -9.55
CA ARG A 260 17.47 3.68 -10.99
C ARG A 260 17.33 2.39 -11.82
N ARG A 261 17.96 1.28 -11.40
CA ARG A 261 17.81 -0.02 -12.06
C ARG A 261 16.38 -0.57 -11.90
N GLU A 262 15.79 -0.43 -10.72
CA GLU A 262 14.40 -0.83 -10.47
C GLU A 262 13.40 -0.01 -11.31
N GLU A 263 13.60 1.30 -11.40
CA GLU A 263 12.76 2.16 -12.23
C GLU A 263 12.86 1.79 -13.72
N GLN A 264 14.06 1.51 -14.22
CA GLN A 264 14.25 1.05 -15.60
C GLN A 264 13.54 -0.28 -15.85
N ALA A 265 13.70 -1.27 -14.97
CA ALA A 265 13.01 -2.56 -15.08
C ALA A 265 11.48 -2.39 -15.07
N ARG A 266 10.96 -1.49 -14.22
CA ARG A 266 9.52 -1.19 -14.18
C ARG A 266 9.02 -0.52 -15.46
N ARG A 267 9.78 0.42 -16.02
CA ARG A 267 9.45 1.08 -17.30
C ARG A 267 9.48 0.08 -18.46
N GLU A 268 10.45 -0.82 -18.50
CA GLU A 268 10.52 -1.87 -19.52
C GLU A 268 9.35 -2.85 -19.41
N ALA A 269 9.01 -3.29 -18.20
CA ALA A 269 7.86 -4.14 -17.95
C ALA A 269 6.55 -3.47 -18.39
N GLN A 270 6.37 -2.18 -18.10
CA GLN A 270 5.20 -1.41 -18.55
C GLN A 270 5.14 -1.31 -20.08
N ARG A 271 6.25 -1.01 -20.75
CA ARG A 271 6.30 -0.94 -22.22
C ARG A 271 5.99 -2.28 -22.87
N LYS A 272 6.45 -3.39 -22.27
CA LYS A 272 6.14 -4.74 -22.76
C LYS A 272 4.65 -5.05 -22.60
N ALA A 273 4.07 -4.79 -21.42
CA ALA A 273 2.65 -4.98 -21.17
C ALA A 273 1.78 -4.11 -22.10
N GLU A 274 2.17 -2.86 -22.35
CA GLU A 274 1.46 -1.97 -23.27
C GLU A 274 1.53 -2.49 -24.73
N LEU A 275 2.70 -2.98 -25.17
CA LEU A 275 2.86 -3.53 -26.50
C LEU A 275 2.02 -4.80 -26.70
N GLU A 276 1.97 -5.68 -25.69
CA GLU A 276 1.14 -6.88 -25.70
C GLU A 276 -0.35 -6.52 -25.71
N TYR A 277 -0.77 -5.56 -24.89
CA TYR A 277 -2.14 -5.05 -24.89
C TYR A 277 -2.53 -4.47 -26.26
N ARG A 278 -1.63 -3.69 -26.87
CA ARG A 278 -1.85 -3.13 -28.22
C ARG A 278 -1.97 -4.23 -29.28
N ARG A 279 -1.15 -5.29 -29.19
CA ARG A 279 -1.25 -6.46 -30.09
C ARG A 279 -2.59 -7.17 -29.92
N HIS A 280 -3.05 -7.35 -28.69
CA HIS A 280 -4.34 -7.98 -28.41
C HIS A 280 -5.50 -7.19 -29.03
N ILE A 281 -5.54 -5.87 -28.82
CA ILE A 281 -6.57 -5.00 -29.43
C ILE A 281 -6.53 -5.08 -30.97
N GLN A 282 -5.35 -5.05 -31.58
CA GLN A 282 -5.22 -5.16 -33.04
C GLN A 282 -5.71 -6.52 -33.56
N GLN A 283 -5.41 -7.60 -32.86
CA GLN A 283 -5.90 -8.93 -33.21
C GLN A 283 -7.42 -9.03 -33.08
N GLU A 284 -7.99 -8.48 -32.01
CA GLU A 284 -9.45 -8.46 -31.82
C GLU A 284 -10.14 -7.64 -32.92
N ALA A 285 -9.61 -6.47 -33.26
CA ALA A 285 -10.11 -5.64 -34.34
C ALA A 285 -10.04 -6.37 -35.69
N LYS A 286 -8.94 -7.08 -35.96
CA LYS A 286 -8.78 -7.90 -37.17
C LYS A 286 -9.79 -9.05 -37.21
N ARG A 287 -10.00 -9.76 -36.09
CA ARG A 287 -11.00 -10.84 -35.99
C ARG A 287 -12.41 -10.31 -36.23
N LYS A 288 -12.78 -9.16 -35.65
CA LYS A 288 -14.08 -8.53 -35.89
C LYS A 288 -14.25 -8.10 -37.35
N HIS A 289 -13.20 -7.54 -37.97
CA HIS A 289 -13.25 -7.16 -39.38
C HIS A 289 -13.41 -8.38 -40.30
N GLU A 290 -12.67 -9.46 -40.04
CA GLU A 290 -12.78 -10.71 -40.79
C GLU A 290 -14.15 -11.37 -40.62
N GLN A 291 -14.70 -11.39 -39.40
CA GLN A 291 -16.06 -11.86 -39.13
C GLN A 291 -17.10 -11.05 -39.90
N HIS A 292 -16.99 -9.72 -39.88
CA HIS A 292 -17.88 -8.85 -40.64
C HIS A 292 -17.78 -9.11 -42.16
N GLN A 293 -16.57 -9.32 -42.68
CA GLN A 293 -16.36 -9.64 -44.09
C GLN A 293 -16.93 -11.02 -44.46
N ALA A 294 -16.78 -12.02 -43.58
CA ALA A 294 -17.36 -13.34 -43.77
C ALA A 294 -18.89 -13.30 -43.75
N ALA A 295 -19.49 -12.52 -42.84
CA ALA A 295 -20.93 -12.31 -42.79
C ALA A 295 -21.46 -11.65 -44.08
N LEU A 296 -20.74 -10.65 -44.61
CA LEU A 296 -21.10 -10.01 -45.88
C LEU A 296 -21.05 -11.02 -47.04
N ARG A 297 -20.03 -11.88 -47.11
CA ARG A 297 -19.92 -12.94 -48.11
C ARG A 297 -21.05 -13.96 -48.00
N GLN A 298 -21.42 -14.36 -46.78
CA GLN A 298 -22.55 -15.26 -46.55
C GLN A 298 -23.87 -14.65 -47.02
N GLN A 299 -24.10 -13.36 -46.71
CA GLN A 299 -25.30 -12.66 -47.18
C GLN A 299 -25.37 -12.59 -48.70
N GLN A 300 -24.23 -12.36 -49.39
CA GLN A 300 -24.18 -12.39 -50.85
C GLN A 300 -24.44 -13.80 -51.41
N ALA A 301 -23.87 -14.83 -50.80
CA ALA A 301 -24.09 -16.22 -51.19
C ALA A 301 -25.55 -16.65 -50.98
N GLU A 302 -26.19 -16.24 -49.88
CA GLU A 302 -27.62 -16.50 -49.65
C GLU A 302 -28.50 -15.77 -50.67
N LYS A 303 -28.19 -14.50 -50.98
CA LYS A 303 -28.89 -13.76 -52.04
C LYS A 303 -28.73 -14.45 -53.40
N ALA A 304 -27.53 -14.92 -53.73
CA ALA A 304 -27.28 -15.67 -54.95
C ALA A 304 -28.09 -16.98 -54.99
N LYS A 305 -28.15 -17.73 -53.87
CA LYS A 305 -28.99 -18.92 -53.76
C LYS A 305 -30.48 -18.61 -53.92
N ARG A 306 -31.01 -17.58 -53.25
CA ARG A 306 -32.41 -17.17 -53.43
C ARG A 306 -32.74 -16.78 -54.87
N ASN A 307 -31.82 -16.07 -55.54
CA ASN A 307 -32.00 -15.74 -56.95
C ASN A 307 -31.99 -17.00 -57.82
N GLN A 308 -31.15 -17.99 -57.51
CA GLN A 308 -31.12 -19.27 -58.22
C GLN A 308 -32.42 -20.07 -57.98
N ASP A 309 -32.89 -20.16 -56.74
CA ASP A 309 -34.15 -20.82 -56.40
C ASP A 309 -35.35 -20.15 -57.10
N GLN A 310 -35.32 -18.82 -57.27
CA GLN A 310 -36.31 -18.09 -58.07
C GLN A 310 -36.27 -18.48 -59.54
N LEU A 311 -35.08 -18.57 -60.14
CA LEU A 311 -34.94 -19.01 -61.53
C LEU A 311 -35.44 -20.44 -61.71
N ASP A 312 -35.10 -21.35 -60.79
CA ASP A 312 -35.54 -22.75 -60.82
C ASP A 312 -37.08 -22.84 -60.66
N TYR A 313 -37.67 -21.99 -59.81
CA TYR A 313 -39.13 -21.89 -59.64
C TYR A 313 -39.82 -21.37 -60.90
N ASP A 314 -39.28 -20.32 -61.53
CA ASP A 314 -39.81 -19.75 -62.76
C ASP A 314 -39.73 -20.75 -63.92
N ASP A 315 -38.64 -21.50 -64.05
CA ASP A 315 -38.49 -22.59 -65.03
C ASP A 315 -39.52 -23.70 -64.79
N PHE A 316 -39.73 -24.10 -63.53
CA PHE A 316 -40.77 -25.08 -63.17
C PHE A 316 -42.18 -24.57 -63.49
N ALA A 317 -42.47 -23.30 -63.19
CA ALA A 317 -43.75 -22.69 -63.49
C ALA A 317 -43.99 -22.60 -65.01
N GLN A 318 -42.96 -22.30 -65.81
CA GLN A 318 -43.03 -22.35 -67.27
C GLN A 318 -43.34 -23.75 -67.78
N GLN A 319 -42.67 -24.78 -67.24
CA GLN A 319 -42.94 -26.18 -67.61
C GLN A 319 -44.40 -26.59 -67.32
N GLN A 320 -44.97 -26.17 -66.19
CA GLN A 320 -46.39 -26.41 -65.91
C GLN A 320 -47.30 -25.70 -66.91
N ARG A 321 -46.96 -24.47 -67.28
CA ARG A 321 -47.69 -23.68 -68.28
C ARG A 321 -47.67 -24.36 -69.64
N ASP A 322 -46.52 -24.85 -70.07
CA ASP A 322 -46.35 -25.56 -71.33
C ASP A 322 -47.05 -26.92 -71.31
N PHE A 323 -47.00 -27.65 -70.19
CA PHE A 323 -47.76 -28.89 -70.01
C PHE A 323 -49.26 -28.65 -70.12
N LEU A 324 -49.78 -27.61 -69.44
CA LEU A 324 -51.19 -27.22 -69.56
C LEU A 324 -51.54 -26.79 -70.98
N ASN A 325 -50.67 -26.05 -71.68
CA ASN A 325 -50.86 -25.70 -73.08
C ASN A 325 -50.84 -26.93 -74.02
N GLN A 326 -50.10 -27.98 -73.67
CA GLN A 326 -50.04 -29.23 -74.45
C GLN A 326 -51.24 -30.14 -74.18
N PHE A 327 -51.76 -30.16 -72.94
CA PHE A 327 -52.87 -31.03 -72.51
C PHE A 327 -54.24 -30.38 -72.71
N PHE A 328 -54.33 -29.07 -72.41
CA PHE A 328 -55.49 -28.21 -72.62
C PHE A 328 -55.26 -27.23 -73.76
N GLY A 329 -54.44 -27.61 -74.75
CA GLY A 329 -54.33 -26.99 -76.08
C GLY A 329 -55.63 -27.09 -76.86
N PHE A 330 -56.72 -26.70 -76.23
CA PHE A 330 -58.02 -26.47 -76.80
C PHE A 330 -57.84 -25.30 -77.76
N ASN A 331 -57.94 -25.62 -79.06
CA ASN A 331 -58.14 -24.68 -80.15
C ASN A 331 -59.47 -23.92 -79.97
N LEU A 332 -59.62 -23.13 -78.92
CA LEU A 332 -60.72 -22.18 -78.76
C LEU A 332 -60.19 -20.78 -79.00
N GLY A 333 -60.15 -20.43 -80.29
CA GLY A 333 -60.40 -19.06 -80.73
C GLY A 333 -59.20 -18.12 -80.79
N ARG A 334 -58.79 -17.84 -82.03
CA ARG A 334 -58.44 -16.47 -82.44
C ARG A 334 -59.44 -15.49 -81.81
N SER A 335 -58.97 -14.55 -80.99
CA SER A 335 -59.68 -13.27 -80.78
C SER A 335 -58.90 -12.15 -81.49
N PRO A 336 -59.58 -11.08 -81.95
CA PRO A 336 -59.02 -10.08 -82.86
C PRO A 336 -58.11 -9.07 -82.12
N PRO A 337 -57.27 -8.32 -82.86
CA PRO A 337 -56.34 -7.38 -82.25
C PRO A 337 -57.08 -6.10 -81.80
N PRO A 338 -56.70 -5.49 -80.66
CA PRO A 338 -57.04 -4.10 -80.40
C PRO A 338 -55.98 -3.21 -81.05
N GLN A 339 -56.40 -2.46 -82.08
CA GLN A 339 -55.76 -1.20 -82.45
C GLN A 339 -55.94 -0.23 -81.28
N PHE A 340 -54.87 0.34 -80.72
CA PHE A 340 -54.84 1.76 -80.34
C PHE A 340 -53.38 2.24 -80.17
N GLN A 341 -53.17 3.47 -80.66
CA GLN A 341 -51.89 4.12 -80.92
C GLN A 341 -51.40 4.96 -79.72
N SER A 342 -50.09 5.29 -79.78
CA SER A 342 -49.39 6.43 -79.16
C SER A 342 -49.14 6.35 -77.64
N SER A 343 -47.99 6.72 -77.06
CA SER A 343 -46.84 7.50 -77.53
C SER A 343 -45.57 7.20 -76.71
N GLN A 344 -44.43 7.29 -77.40
CA GLN A 344 -43.03 7.33 -76.96
C GLN A 344 -42.72 8.40 -75.87
N PRO A 345 -41.53 8.42 -75.19
CA PRO A 345 -40.20 8.39 -75.83
C PRO A 345 -38.97 7.77 -75.11
N ALA A 346 -37.96 7.55 -75.97
CA ALA A 346 -36.50 7.70 -75.80
C ALA A 346 -35.63 6.75 -74.92
N LYS A 347 -34.93 5.87 -75.65
CA LYS A 347 -33.48 5.46 -75.63
C LYS A 347 -32.49 6.35 -74.82
N PRO A 348 -31.31 5.84 -74.35
CA PRO A 348 -30.24 5.19 -75.15
C PRO A 348 -29.67 3.87 -74.56
N ALA A 349 -29.46 2.80 -75.35
CA ALA A 349 -28.32 2.49 -76.21
C ALA A 349 -26.98 2.26 -75.47
N VAL A 350 -26.64 0.99 -75.17
CA VAL A 350 -25.25 0.49 -75.17
C VAL A 350 -25.21 -0.95 -75.70
N SER A 351 -24.34 -1.13 -76.69
CA SER A 351 -23.98 -2.35 -77.41
C SER A 351 -23.04 -3.22 -76.59
N THR A 352 -23.19 -4.54 -76.60
CA THR A 352 -22.04 -5.48 -76.82
C THR A 352 -22.51 -6.90 -77.14
N LYS A 353 -21.69 -7.58 -77.94
CA LYS A 353 -21.88 -8.84 -78.69
C LYS A 353 -21.86 -10.11 -77.81
N PRO A 354 -22.34 -11.27 -78.31
CA PRO A 354 -22.26 -12.57 -77.63
C PRO A 354 -21.07 -13.42 -78.12
N PRO A 355 -20.69 -14.48 -77.36
CA PRO A 355 -20.07 -15.64 -77.96
C PRO A 355 -20.96 -16.89 -77.87
N LYS A 356 -21.01 -17.60 -79.00
CA LYS A 356 -21.52 -18.95 -79.17
C LYS A 356 -20.77 -19.94 -78.27
N THR A 357 -21.45 -20.91 -77.69
CA THR A 357 -20.91 -22.27 -77.51
C THR A 357 -22.03 -23.30 -77.53
N THR A 358 -21.62 -24.49 -77.95
CA THR A 358 -22.38 -25.58 -78.55
C THR A 358 -22.93 -26.57 -77.53
N THR A 359 -24.11 -27.07 -77.84
CA THR A 359 -24.72 -28.35 -77.45
C THR A 359 -23.77 -29.48 -77.04
N SER A 360 -24.05 -30.10 -75.89
CA SER A 360 -24.04 -31.57 -75.76
C SER A 360 -24.96 -32.03 -74.60
N LYS A 361 -25.93 -32.90 -74.94
CA LYS A 361 -26.78 -33.61 -73.98
C LYS A 361 -26.00 -34.79 -73.37
N PRO A 362 -26.34 -35.22 -72.14
CA PRO A 362 -26.61 -36.63 -71.95
C PRO A 362 -27.88 -36.94 -71.12
N LYS A 363 -28.32 -38.20 -71.30
CA LYS A 363 -29.57 -38.86 -70.88
C LYS A 363 -29.86 -38.87 -69.36
N PRO A 364 -31.14 -39.04 -68.96
CA PRO A 364 -31.52 -39.23 -67.57
C PRO A 364 -31.23 -40.66 -67.07
N GLN A 365 -30.57 -40.79 -65.92
CA GLN A 365 -30.41 -42.05 -65.18
C GLN A 365 -31.27 -42.02 -63.91
N VAL A 366 -32.28 -42.90 -63.91
CA VAL A 366 -32.79 -43.78 -62.85
C VAL A 366 -32.51 -43.40 -61.39
N ALA A 367 -33.60 -43.17 -60.65
CA ALA A 367 -33.65 -42.99 -59.20
C ALA A 367 -33.23 -44.24 -58.40
N PRO A 368 -32.64 -44.06 -57.19
CA PRO A 368 -32.78 -45.03 -56.12
C PRO A 368 -33.49 -44.47 -54.87
N LYS A 369 -34.40 -45.32 -54.37
CA LYS A 369 -35.09 -45.42 -53.07
C LYS A 369 -34.48 -44.67 -51.86
N PRO A 370 -35.32 -44.11 -50.95
CA PRO A 370 -34.88 -43.71 -49.62
C PRO A 370 -34.90 -44.90 -48.64
N GLU A 371 -33.77 -45.15 -47.97
CA GLU A 371 -33.65 -46.13 -46.89
C GLU A 371 -33.31 -45.44 -45.55
N ASN A 372 -34.21 -45.64 -44.57
CA ASN A 372 -34.01 -45.74 -43.12
C ASN A 372 -33.46 -44.55 -42.31
N LEU A 373 -34.42 -43.81 -41.74
CA LEU A 373 -34.30 -43.04 -40.49
C LEU A 373 -33.93 -43.96 -39.30
N ARG A 374 -32.65 -43.95 -38.91
CA ARG A 374 -32.17 -44.57 -37.68
C ARG A 374 -32.27 -43.56 -36.53
N LYS A 375 -33.28 -43.73 -35.68
CA LYS A 375 -33.41 -43.10 -34.36
C LYS A 375 -32.29 -43.60 -33.46
N GLN A 376 -31.50 -42.72 -32.85
CA GLN A 376 -30.84 -43.00 -31.58
C GLN A 376 -30.90 -41.77 -30.66
N SER A 377 -31.54 -42.02 -29.52
CA SER A 377 -31.80 -41.18 -28.37
C SER A 377 -30.55 -40.94 -27.53
N ILE A 378 -30.38 -39.72 -27.02
CA ILE A 378 -29.42 -39.37 -25.97
C ILE A 378 -30.14 -39.42 -24.62
N PRO A 379 -29.64 -40.15 -23.60
CA PRO A 379 -30.22 -40.11 -22.26
C PRO A 379 -29.64 -38.96 -21.42
N VAL A 380 -30.54 -38.14 -20.86
CA VAL A 380 -30.24 -37.14 -19.83
C VAL A 380 -30.29 -37.85 -18.47
N LYS A 381 -29.15 -37.90 -17.77
CA LYS A 381 -29.08 -38.31 -16.36
C LYS A 381 -29.26 -37.07 -15.47
N VAL A 382 -30.40 -37.04 -14.79
CA VAL A 382 -30.66 -36.20 -13.61
C VAL A 382 -30.11 -36.96 -12.40
N HIS A 383 -29.40 -36.28 -11.51
CA HIS A 383 -29.15 -36.78 -10.16
C HIS A 383 -29.32 -35.62 -9.19
N ASP A 384 -30.49 -35.58 -8.57
CA ASP A 384 -30.72 -34.95 -7.28
C ASP A 384 -30.10 -35.83 -6.19
N THR A 385 -29.55 -35.21 -5.15
CA THR A 385 -29.62 -35.73 -3.78
C THR A 385 -29.53 -34.56 -2.83
N ASP A 386 -30.59 -34.44 -2.04
CA ASP A 386 -30.82 -33.50 -0.97
C ASP A 386 -30.01 -33.78 0.31
N ALA A 387 -29.94 -32.73 1.12
CA ALA A 387 -30.21 -32.69 2.56
C ALA A 387 -29.16 -33.09 3.62
N ASP A 388 -29.28 -32.31 4.71
CA ASP A 388 -28.88 -32.53 6.10
C ASP A 388 -27.41 -32.33 6.51
N SER A 389 -27.06 -31.89 7.73
CA SER A 389 -27.67 -31.05 8.77
C SER A 389 -26.62 -31.00 9.91
N ILE A 390 -26.48 -29.84 10.57
CA ILE A 390 -26.18 -29.65 12.03
C ILE A 390 -24.84 -30.18 12.61
N SER A 391 -24.02 -29.29 13.21
CA SER A 391 -23.77 -29.23 14.68
C SER A 391 -22.43 -28.57 15.08
N SER A 392 -22.50 -27.78 16.14
CA SER A 392 -21.44 -27.24 17.01
C SER A 392 -20.72 -28.36 17.79
N ASP A 393 -19.42 -28.22 18.11
CA ASP A 393 -18.94 -27.95 19.48
C ASP A 393 -17.42 -27.95 19.68
N HIS A 394 -17.01 -27.12 20.64
CA HIS A 394 -15.69 -26.98 21.25
C HIS A 394 -15.25 -28.24 22.02
N GLN A 395 -13.95 -28.57 22.00
CA GLN A 395 -13.22 -28.97 23.21
C GLN A 395 -11.70 -28.96 23.02
N GLN A 396 -11.02 -28.45 24.06
CA GLN A 396 -9.59 -28.44 24.28
C GLN A 396 -9.10 -29.82 24.74
N ALA A 397 -7.89 -30.22 24.31
CA ALA A 397 -7.02 -31.11 25.09
C ALA A 397 -5.54 -30.86 24.75
N LYS A 398 -4.75 -30.69 25.83
CA LYS A 398 -3.28 -30.81 25.89
C LYS A 398 -2.85 -32.26 25.65
N ILE A 399 -1.59 -32.45 25.24
CA ILE A 399 -0.59 -33.53 25.53
C ILE A 399 0.30 -33.70 24.28
N GLU A 400 1.52 -33.15 24.27
CA GLU A 400 2.84 -33.75 24.57
C GLU A 400 3.63 -34.16 23.30
N ASP A 401 4.84 -33.60 23.26
CA ASP A 401 6.12 -34.02 22.70
C ASP A 401 6.26 -35.07 21.57
N SER A 402 6.89 -34.53 20.51
CA SER A 402 8.01 -35.10 19.75
C SER A 402 7.73 -35.97 18.52
N HIS A 403 8.61 -35.73 17.54
CA HIS A 403 8.84 -36.49 16.31
C HIS A 403 7.72 -36.46 15.26
N LEU A 404 7.87 -35.56 14.28
CA LEU A 404 8.05 -35.93 12.87
C LEU A 404 8.28 -34.69 12.00
N ALA A 405 9.48 -34.60 11.44
CA ALA A 405 9.81 -33.70 10.35
C ALA A 405 9.05 -34.14 9.08
N ALA A 406 7.94 -33.48 8.78
CA ALA A 406 7.25 -33.55 7.49
C ALA A 406 6.26 -32.39 7.33
N LEU A 407 6.73 -31.15 7.46
CA LEU A 407 5.92 -29.97 7.14
C LEU A 407 5.96 -29.70 5.64
N HIS A 408 4.83 -30.02 5.02
CA HIS A 408 4.30 -29.54 3.76
C HIS A 408 5.00 -28.29 3.21
N LYS A 409 5.88 -28.49 2.22
CA LYS A 409 6.19 -27.44 1.26
C LYS A 409 4.90 -27.12 0.52
N HIS A 410 4.40 -25.90 0.69
CA HIS A 410 3.40 -25.36 -0.22
C HIS A 410 3.96 -25.45 -1.65
N PRO A 411 3.18 -25.90 -2.65
CA PRO A 411 3.65 -25.93 -4.02
C PRO A 411 3.98 -24.49 -4.44
N SER A 412 5.24 -24.27 -4.82
CA SER A 412 5.69 -23.02 -5.41
C SER A 412 4.88 -22.74 -6.68
N LEU A 413 4.48 -21.49 -6.84
CA LEU A 413 3.68 -20.96 -7.94
C LEU A 413 4.55 -20.75 -9.20
N GLU A 414 5.36 -21.76 -9.52
CA GLU A 414 6.32 -21.74 -10.62
C GLU A 414 6.14 -23.06 -11.35
N GLU A 415 5.81 -22.97 -12.65
CA GLU A 415 5.42 -24.05 -13.56
C GLU A 415 3.92 -24.43 -13.56
N VAL A 416 3.06 -23.48 -13.91
CA VAL A 416 1.86 -23.82 -14.69
C VAL A 416 2.35 -24.02 -16.12
N GLU A 417 2.66 -25.25 -16.50
CA GLU A 417 2.96 -25.59 -17.90
C GLU A 417 1.74 -25.25 -18.76
N ASP A 418 1.87 -24.28 -19.66
CA ASP A 418 0.81 -23.89 -20.57
C ASP A 418 0.34 -25.12 -21.38
N GLU A 419 -0.98 -25.30 -21.55
CA GLU A 419 -1.58 -26.44 -22.28
C GLU A 419 -1.01 -26.62 -23.71
N GLU A 420 -0.40 -25.57 -24.26
CA GLU A 420 0.30 -25.59 -25.54
C GLU A 420 1.60 -26.42 -25.50
N SER A 421 2.32 -26.42 -24.37
CA SER A 421 3.56 -27.19 -24.14
C SER A 421 3.30 -28.70 -24.11
N ILE A 422 2.16 -29.10 -23.55
CA ILE A 422 1.70 -30.49 -23.48
C ILE A 422 1.40 -31.02 -24.88
N MET A 423 0.81 -30.21 -25.75
CA MET A 423 0.55 -30.60 -27.14
C MET A 423 1.81 -30.69 -28.00
N PHE A 424 2.85 -29.91 -27.69
CA PHE A 424 4.13 -29.97 -28.40
C PHE A 424 4.96 -31.21 -28.04
N ARG A 425 5.03 -31.59 -26.76
CA ARG A 425 5.70 -32.84 -26.34
C ARG A 425 5.01 -34.09 -26.89
N LYS A 426 3.68 -34.05 -27.09
CA LYS A 426 2.93 -35.18 -27.68
C LYS A 426 3.11 -35.34 -29.20
N LYS A 427 3.53 -34.30 -29.92
CA LYS A 427 3.75 -34.35 -31.38
C LYS A 427 5.17 -34.72 -31.80
N PHE A 428 6.15 -34.57 -30.92
CA PHE A 428 7.54 -34.92 -31.20
C PHE A 428 8.07 -35.79 -30.05
N GLY A 429 7.83 -37.09 -30.16
CA GLY A 429 8.20 -38.06 -29.13
C GLY A 429 9.72 -38.15 -28.95
N HIS A 430 10.15 -38.04 -27.69
CA HIS A 430 11.37 -38.63 -27.17
C HIS A 430 11.01 -39.65 -26.11
#